data_AF-A0A1E8RBZ6-F1
#
_entry.id   AF-A0A1E8RBZ6-F1
#
_cell.length_a   1.000
_cell.length_b   1.000
_cell.length_c   1.000
_cell.angle_alpha   90.00
_cell.angle_beta   90.00
_cell.angle_gamma   90.00
#
_symmetry.space_group_name_H-M   'P 1'
#
loop_
_entity.id
_entity.type
_entity.pdbx_description
1 polymer ?
#
loop_
_entity_poly.entity_id
_entity_poly.type
_entity_poly.pdbx_seq_one_letter_code
_entity_poly.pdbx_strand_id
1 'polypeptide(L)' 'MTKDITKKYPNSIEEITIRANEKEILLNIKIKDEKIIPYIKNQYKDSTYNINLINKKETINISAKDFL' A
#
# COMPACT_ATOMS: atom_id res chain seq x y z
N MET A 1 -3.85 -3.72 -8.76
CA MET A 1 -3.73 -2.63 -7.77
C MET A 1 -3.14 -1.37 -8.37
N THR A 2 -1.86 -1.36 -8.77
CA THR A 2 -1.17 -0.13 -9.22
C THR A 2 -1.84 0.55 -10.42
N LYS A 3 -2.28 -0.20 -11.43
CA LYS A 3 -3.03 0.31 -12.59
C LYS A 3 -4.36 0.97 -12.20
N ASP A 4 -5.06 0.45 -11.21
CA ASP A 4 -6.32 1.02 -10.73
C ASP A 4 -6.06 2.34 -9.96
N ILE A 5 -5.06 2.30 -9.07
CA ILE A 5 -4.59 3.48 -8.33
C ILE A 5 -4.17 4.60 -9.30
N THR A 6 -3.32 4.31 -10.28
CA THR A 6 -2.82 5.35 -11.20
C THR A 6 -3.90 5.91 -12.12
N LYS A 7 -4.98 5.16 -12.37
CA LYS A 7 -6.14 5.64 -13.13
C LYS A 7 -7.01 6.60 -12.33
N LYS A 8 -7.27 6.32 -11.06
CA LYS A 8 -8.11 7.18 -10.19
C LYS A 8 -7.33 8.34 -9.57
N TYR A 9 -6.07 8.10 -9.25
CA TYR A 9 -5.17 9.02 -8.57
C TYR A 9 -3.85 9.07 -9.34
N PRO A 10 -3.80 9.75 -10.49
CA PRO A 10 -2.57 9.87 -11.28
C PRO A 10 -1.47 10.55 -10.46
N ASN A 11 -0.22 10.11 -10.65
CA ASN A 11 0.98 10.65 -9.98
C ASN A 11 0.98 10.60 -8.43
N SER A 12 0.10 9.78 -7.83
CA SER A 12 -0.05 9.66 -6.37
C SER A 12 0.97 8.73 -5.70
N ILE A 13 1.56 7.80 -6.46
CA ILE A 13 2.60 6.87 -5.98
C ILE A 13 3.97 7.42 -6.37
N GLU A 14 4.91 7.41 -5.42
CA GLU A 14 6.32 7.73 -5.65
C GLU A 14 7.12 6.50 -6.03
N GLU A 15 6.98 5.43 -5.25
CA GLU A 15 7.79 4.23 -5.37
C GLU A 15 7.01 3.02 -4.86
N ILE A 16 7.31 1.85 -5.40
CA ILE A 16 6.81 0.57 -4.90
C ILE A 16 7.99 -0.37 -4.71
N THR A 17 8.14 -0.88 -3.50
CA THR A 17 9.15 -1.88 -3.16
C THR A 17 8.47 -3.16 -2.71
N ILE A 18 8.83 -4.27 -3.34
CA ILE A 18 8.29 -5.60 -3.03
C ILE A 18 9.34 -6.39 -2.26
N ARG A 19 8.95 -6.92 -1.10
CA ARG A 19 9.73 -7.93 -0.37
C ARG A 19 8.94 -9.21 -0.34
N ALA A 20 9.58 -10.32 -0.69
CA ALA A 20 8.92 -11.62 -0.75
C ALA A 20 9.84 -12.70 -0.18
N ASN A 21 9.22 -13.71 0.42
CA ASN A 21 9.84 -14.99 0.77
C ASN A 21 8.89 -16.13 0.36
N GLU A 22 9.20 -17.37 0.74
CA GLU A 22 8.40 -18.54 0.37
C GLU A 22 6.95 -18.52 0.92
N LYS A 23 6.68 -17.72 1.96
CA LYS A 23 5.40 -17.72 2.68
C LYS A 23 4.61 -16.42 2.49
N GLU A 24 5.29 -15.29 2.28
CA GLU A 24 4.68 -13.97 2.39
C GLU A 24 5.23 -12.98 1.37
N ILE A 25 4.36 -12.03 0.99
CA ILE A 25 4.69 -10.89 0.15
C ILE A 25 4.27 -9.61 0.90
N LEU A 26 5.23 -8.69 1.04
CA LEU A 26 5.05 -7.35 1.58
C LEU A 26 5.23 -6.31 0.47
N LEU A 27 4.18 -5.54 0.22
CA LEU A 27 4.15 -4.42 -0.72
C LEU A 27 4.34 -3.11 0.05
N ASN A 28 5.50 -2.47 -0.09
CA ASN A 28 5.73 -1.14 0.44
C ASN A 28 5.40 -0.13 -0.67
N ILE A 29 4.46 0.77 -0.42
CA ILE A 29 4.02 1.80 -1.37
C ILE A 29 4.35 3.16 -0.76
N LYS A 30 5.31 3.87 -1.38
CA LYS A 30 5.62 5.24 -1.01
C LYS A 30 4.64 6.18 -1.71
N ILE A 31 3.89 6.95 -0.94
CA ILE A 31 2.80 7.81 -1.41
C ILE A 31 3.26 9.27 -1.45
N LYS A 32 2.94 9.96 -2.56
CA LYS A 32 3.08 11.41 -2.72
C LYS A 32 1.85 12.17 -2.24
N ASP A 33 0.66 11.69 -2.60
CA ASP A 33 -0.61 12.33 -2.29
C ASP A 33 -1.36 11.57 -1.19
N GLU A 34 -1.41 12.12 0.02
CA GLU A 34 -2.05 11.51 1.19
C GLU A 34 -3.56 11.24 0.97
N LYS A 35 -4.22 11.92 0.01
CA LYS A 35 -5.64 11.70 -0.31
C LYS A 35 -5.96 10.29 -0.78
N ILE A 36 -4.95 9.53 -1.23
CA ILE A 36 -5.13 8.15 -1.66
C ILE A 36 -5.15 7.15 -0.49
N ILE A 37 -4.64 7.51 0.69
CA ILE A 37 -4.51 6.59 1.83
C ILE A 37 -5.87 5.96 2.22
N PRO A 38 -6.96 6.72 2.38
CA PRO A 38 -8.27 6.14 2.70
C PRO A 38 -8.78 5.20 1.60
N TYR A 39 -8.54 5.54 0.33
CA TYR A 39 -8.91 4.71 -0.80
C TYR A 39 -8.19 3.36 -0.76
N ILE A 40 -6.86 3.36 -0.59
CA ILE A 40 -6.09 2.12 -0.53
C ILE A 40 -6.49 1.28 0.67
N LYS A 41 -6.64 1.90 1.85
CA LYS A 41 -7.10 1.21 3.07
C LYS A 41 -8.43 0.50 2.85
N ASN A 42 -9.42 1.17 2.28
CA ASN A 42 -10.75 0.60 2.12
C ASN A 42 -10.82 -0.43 0.98
N GLN A 43 -10.19 -0.14 -0.16
CA GLN A 43 -10.26 -0.98 -1.36
C GLN A 43 -9.47 -2.29 -1.21
N TYR A 44 -8.39 -2.27 -0.42
CA TYR A 44 -7.45 -3.39 -0.28
C TYR A 44 -7.34 -3.91 1.15
N LYS A 45 -8.33 -3.63 2.01
CA LYS A 45 -8.38 -4.14 3.41
C LYS A 45 -8.28 -5.66 3.50
N ASP A 46 -8.85 -6.38 2.54
CA ASP A 46 -8.90 -7.84 2.48
C ASP A 46 -7.87 -8.41 1.47
N SER A 47 -6.82 -7.62 1.18
CA SER A 47 -5.74 -8.04 0.28
C SER A 47 -5.06 -9.31 0.80
N THR A 48 -4.73 -10.25 -0.08
CA THR A 48 -3.89 -11.42 0.28
C THR A 48 -2.44 -11.05 0.55
N TYR A 49 -2.03 -9.82 0.22
CA TYR A 49 -0.69 -9.27 0.44
C TYR A 49 -0.72 -8.30 1.61
N ASN A 50 0.37 -8.28 2.39
CA ASN A 50 0.62 -7.24 3.38
C ASN A 50 1.01 -5.95 2.65
N ILE A 51 0.37 -4.83 2.97
CA ILE A 51 0.59 -3.55 2.29
C ILE A 51 1.04 -2.52 3.32
N ASN A 52 2.25 -1.99 3.18
CA ASN A 52 2.73 -0.88 4.00
C ASN A 52 2.69 0.42 3.18
N LEU A 53 2.00 1.44 3.68
CA LEU A 53 1.93 2.76 3.05
C LEU A 53 2.91 3.69 3.75
N ILE A 54 3.89 4.20 3.00
CA ILE A 54 4.92 5.11 3.51
C ILE A 54 4.61 6.50 2.96
N ASN A 55 4.34 7.47 3.82
CA ASN A 55 4.25 8.88 3.41
C ASN A 55 5.40 9.67 4.07
N LYS A 56 5.60 10.94 3.68
CA LYS A 56 6.72 11.76 4.21
C LYS A 56 6.57 12.12 5.70
N LYS A 57 5.39 11.98 6.29
CA LYS A 57 5.10 12.31 7.69
C LYS A 57 5.06 11.09 8.61
N GLU A 58 4.65 9.93 8.10
CA GLU A 58 4.34 8.72 8.87
C GLU A 58 4.45 7.44 8.03
N THR A 59 4.76 6.32 8.69
CA THR A 59 4.66 4.96 8.12
C THR A 59 3.37 4.31 8.61
N ILE A 60 2.48 3.93 7.69
CA ILE A 60 1.17 3.35 7.96
C ILE A 60 1.17 1.89 7.47
N ASN A 61 1.34 0.95 8.39
CA ASN A 61 1.22 -0.48 8.08
C ASN A 61 -0.24 -0.88 7.92
N ILE A 62 -0.56 -1.57 6.82
CA ILE A 62 -1.84 -2.25 6.57
C ILE A 62 -1.50 -3.74 6.42
N SER A 63 -1.37 -4.43 7.54
CA SER A 63 -1.27 -5.89 7.54
C SER A 63 -2.68 -6.47 7.36
N ALA A 64 -2.85 -7.29 6.34
CA ALA A 64 -4.07 -8.07 6.13
C ALA A 64 -3.88 -9.45 6.76
N LYS A 65 -3.61 -9.46 8.07
CA LYS A 65 -3.77 -10.59 9.00
C LYS A 65 -3.25 -10.19 10.37
N ASP A 66 -4.04 -10.57 11.37
CA ASP A 66 -3.91 -10.37 12.81
C ASP A 66 -2.55 -10.71 13.45
N PHE A 67 -1.47 -9.98 13.17
CA PHE A 67 -0.23 -10.13 13.95
C PHE A 67 0.42 -8.77 14.22
N LEU A 68 -0.01 -8.19 15.35
CA LEU A 68 0.86 -7.45 16.27
C LEU A 68 1.68 -8.45 17.09
#